data_AF-A0A6G8U0Q5-F1
#
_entry.id   AF-A0A6G8U0Q5-F1
#
_cell.length_a   1.000
_cell.length_b   1.000
_cell.length_c   1.000
_cell.angle_alpha   90.00
_cell.angle_beta   90.00
_cell.angle_gamma   90.00
#
_symmetry.space_group_name_H-M   'P 1'
#
loop_
_entity.id
_entity.type
_entity.pdbx_description
1 polymer ?
#
loop_
_entity_poly.entity_id
_entity_poly.type
_entity_poly.pdbx_seq_one_letter_code
_entity_poly.pdbx_strand_id
1 'polypeptide(L)'
;MGTVIMFDPSQEKRNYIEIDERADYFYEAVTASDAMVTKIPGVGSAYLGAYKDQNNNWFDGAKTYRLRVPSDVPAKNFWSFTVYDTYDRVQLNNPTQPADISSRKEA
;
A
#
# COMPACT_ATOMS: atom_id res chain seq x y z
N MET A 1 -0.34 1.49 11.02
CA MET A 1 -0.94 1.47 9.67
C MET A 1 -0.88 2.89 9.15
N GLY A 2 -0.09 3.15 8.11
CA GLY A 2 0.03 4.49 7.49
C GLY A 2 -0.56 4.47 6.09
N THR A 3 -1.05 5.61 5.60
CA THR A 3 -1.31 5.80 4.16
C THR A 3 0.04 5.85 3.47
N VAL A 4 0.21 5.10 2.37
CA VAL A 4 1.49 5.05 1.63
C VAL A 4 1.69 6.30 0.79
N ILE A 5 0.60 6.84 0.24
CA ILE A 5 0.64 8.07 -0.56
C ILE A 5 0.35 9.25 0.34
N MET A 6 1.39 9.97 0.74
CA MET A 6 1.28 11.14 1.63
C MET A 6 1.67 12.47 0.96
N PHE A 7 1.86 12.50 -0.36
CA PHE A 7 2.27 13.69 -1.10
C PHE A 7 1.23 14.13 -2.14
N ASP A 8 1.30 15.39 -2.55
CA ASP A 8 0.54 15.96 -3.65
C ASP A 8 1.10 15.47 -5.00
N PRO A 9 0.29 14.96 -5.94
CA PRO A 9 0.79 14.59 -7.26
C PRO A 9 1.55 15.72 -7.98
N SER A 10 1.24 16.99 -7.70
CA SER A 10 1.98 18.14 -8.21
C SER A 10 3.36 18.35 -7.58
N GLN A 11 3.60 17.77 -6.40
CA GLN A 11 4.80 17.92 -5.55
C GLN A 11 5.03 19.35 -5.03
N GLU A 12 4.06 20.25 -5.24
CA GLU A 12 4.12 21.64 -4.82
C GLU A 12 3.20 21.88 -3.63
N LYS A 13 3.77 22.42 -2.55
CA LYS A 13 3.02 23.00 -1.44
C LYS A 13 3.23 24.51 -1.42
N ARG A 14 2.40 25.19 -0.64
CA ARG A 14 2.40 26.66 -0.54
C ARG A 14 3.80 27.25 -0.30
N ASN A 15 4.65 26.56 0.44
CA ASN A 15 5.92 27.08 0.94
C ASN A 15 7.11 26.12 0.77
N TYR A 16 6.92 24.95 0.17
CA TYR A 16 7.97 23.97 -0.05
C TYR A 16 7.59 23.00 -1.18
N ILE A 17 8.58 22.26 -1.66
CA ILE A 17 8.39 21.10 -2.53
C ILE A 17 8.53 19.83 -1.70
N GLU A 18 7.74 18.81 -2.02
CA GLU A 18 7.67 17.56 -1.26
C GLU A 18 8.83 16.61 -1.59
N ILE A 19 10.07 17.05 -1.32
CA ILE A 19 11.29 16.29 -1.63
C ILE A 19 11.38 15.00 -0.82
N ASP A 20 11.05 15.06 0.47
CA ASP A 20 11.17 13.91 1.37
C ASP A 20 10.01 12.95 1.16
N GLU A 21 8.79 13.48 0.99
CA GLU A 21 7.59 12.66 0.79
C GLU A 21 7.63 11.93 -0.55
N ARG A 22 8.10 12.57 -1.62
CA ARG A 22 8.30 11.88 -2.91
C ARG A 22 9.48 10.91 -2.86
N ALA A 23 10.52 11.21 -2.09
CA ALA A 23 11.67 10.30 -1.94
C ALA A 23 11.26 9.02 -1.20
N ASP A 24 10.45 9.12 -0.15
CA ASP A 24 9.89 7.98 0.57
C ASP A 24 8.98 7.15 -0.34
N TYR A 25 7.99 7.78 -0.97
CA TYR A 25 7.04 7.06 -1.82
C TYR A 25 7.69 6.45 -3.07
N PHE A 26 8.47 7.22 -3.83
CA PHE A 26 9.07 6.73 -5.08
C PHE A 26 10.25 5.78 -4.88
N TYR A 27 10.74 5.64 -3.65
CA TYR A 27 11.69 4.57 -3.33
C TYR A 27 11.04 3.19 -3.38
N GLU A 28 9.75 3.08 -3.06
CA GLU A 28 9.04 1.79 -3.01
C GLU A 28 7.89 1.63 -4.01
N ALA A 29 7.49 2.70 -4.67
CA ALA A 29 6.39 2.71 -5.63
C ALA A 29 6.73 3.55 -6.87
N VAL A 30 5.93 3.39 -7.91
CA VAL A 30 6.05 4.17 -9.14
C VAL A 30 4.73 4.84 -9.46
N THR A 31 4.81 6.00 -10.12
CA THR A 31 3.68 6.83 -10.56
C THR A 31 2.84 7.42 -9.42
N ALA A 32 2.22 8.57 -9.68
CA ALA A 32 1.18 9.15 -8.84
C ALA A 32 0.20 9.92 -9.72
N SER A 33 -1.05 9.99 -9.28
CA SER A 33 -2.11 10.72 -9.97
C SER A 33 -3.16 11.21 -8.98
N ASP A 34 -3.96 12.19 -9.39
CA ASP A 34 -5.08 12.70 -8.58
C ASP A 34 -6.07 11.59 -8.18
N ALA A 35 -6.23 10.58 -9.02
CA ALA A 35 -7.08 9.42 -8.74
C ALA A 35 -6.54 8.53 -7.61
N MET A 36 -5.24 8.56 -7.32
CA MET A 36 -4.62 7.78 -6.24
C MET A 36 -4.64 8.49 -4.88
N VAL A 37 -4.94 9.81 -4.87
CA VAL A 37 -5.02 10.64 -3.66
C VAL A 37 -6.40 11.26 -3.44
N THR A 38 -7.37 10.90 -4.28
CA THR A 38 -8.71 11.47 -4.23
C THR A 38 -9.40 11.19 -2.89
N LYS A 39 -10.17 12.18 -2.42
CA LYS A 39 -11.01 12.07 -1.22
C LYS A 39 -12.49 11.89 -1.58
N ILE A 40 -12.80 11.72 -2.87
CA ILE A 40 -14.16 11.54 -3.36
C ILE A 40 -14.57 10.07 -3.15
N PRO A 41 -15.60 9.78 -2.33
CA PRO A 41 -16.00 8.41 -2.05
C PRO A 41 -16.32 7.60 -3.31
N GLY A 42 -15.74 6.39 -3.41
CA GLY A 42 -16.00 5.46 -4.51
C GLY A 42 -15.34 5.81 -5.85
N VAL A 43 -14.43 6.79 -5.87
CA VAL A 43 -13.62 7.17 -7.03
C VAL A 43 -12.16 6.87 -6.74
N GLY A 44 -11.42 6.41 -7.74
CA GLY A 44 -9.97 6.20 -7.63
C GLY A 44 -9.58 5.02 -6.75
N SER A 45 -8.41 5.14 -6.12
CA SER A 45 -7.79 4.11 -5.30
C SER A 45 -7.18 4.74 -4.04
N ALA A 46 -7.07 3.95 -2.97
CA ALA A 46 -6.36 4.33 -1.75
C ALA A 46 -5.40 3.22 -1.35
N TYR A 47 -4.18 3.58 -0.94
CA TYR A 47 -3.10 2.64 -0.63
C TYR A 47 -2.64 2.79 0.81
N LEU A 48 -2.65 1.68 1.55
CA LEU A 48 -2.19 1.59 2.94
C LEU A 48 -1.03 0.62 3.03
N GLY A 49 -0.08 0.95 3.91
CA GLY A 49 1.17 0.23 4.06
C GLY A 49 1.47 -0.08 5.52
N ALA A 50 2.16 -1.21 5.72
CA ALA A 50 2.69 -1.62 7.00
C ALA A 50 3.99 -2.39 6.79
N TYR A 51 5.03 -1.98 7.52
CA TYR A 51 6.33 -2.66 7.50
C TYR A 51 6.62 -3.41 8.81
N LYS A 52 5.75 -3.23 9.81
CA LYS A 52 5.93 -3.76 11.16
C LYS A 52 4.64 -4.36 11.70
N ASP A 53 4.80 -5.35 12.58
CA ASP A 53 3.71 -6.00 13.29
C ASP A 53 3.14 -5.13 14.44
N GLN A 54 2.14 -5.66 15.15
CA GLN A 54 1.49 -4.99 16.28
C GLN A 54 2.43 -4.69 17.46
N ASN A 55 3.58 -5.37 17.53
CA ASN A 55 4.60 -5.20 18.55
C ASN A 55 5.75 -4.31 18.06
N ASN A 56 5.60 -3.65 16.90
CA ASN A 56 6.60 -2.79 16.27
C ASN A 56 7.87 -3.54 15.83
N ASN A 57 7.80 -4.85 15.60
CA ASN A 57 8.87 -5.61 14.96
C ASN A 57 8.71 -5.58 13.45
N TRP A 58 9.82 -5.57 12.70
CA TRP A 58 9.78 -5.74 11.25
C TRP A 58 9.15 -7.08 10.87
N PHE A 59 8.39 -7.09 9.78
CA PHE A 59 7.90 -8.35 9.21
C PHE A 59 9.07 -9.22 8.75
N ASP A 60 9.02 -10.47 9.19
CA ASP A 60 10.02 -11.51 8.95
C ASP A 60 9.35 -12.71 8.29
N GLY A 61 9.77 -13.05 7.07
CA GLY A 61 9.20 -14.14 6.27
C GLY A 61 9.34 -15.54 6.89
N ALA A 62 10.17 -15.72 7.92
CA ALA A 62 10.27 -16.96 8.69
C ALA A 62 9.13 -17.13 9.72
N LYS A 63 8.28 -16.12 9.92
CA LYS A 63 7.19 -16.13 10.90
C LYS A 63 5.83 -16.13 10.22
N THR A 64 4.80 -16.51 10.99
CA THR A 64 3.41 -16.50 10.55
C THR A 64 2.68 -15.29 11.10
N TYR A 65 1.97 -14.57 10.22
CA TYR A 65 1.16 -13.42 10.58
C TYR A 65 -0.30 -13.62 10.15
N ARG A 66 -1.19 -12.84 10.76
CA ARG A 66 -2.62 -12.83 10.40
C ARG A 66 -3.12 -11.39 10.35
N LEU A 67 -3.61 -10.98 9.19
CA LEU A 67 -4.40 -9.77 9.02
C LEU A 67 -5.89 -10.14 9.08
N ARG A 68 -6.63 -9.52 10.01
CA ARG A 68 -8.10 -9.63 10.03
C ARG A 68 -8.69 -8.46 9.26
N VAL A 69 -9.34 -8.74 8.14
CA VAL A 69 -10.05 -7.74 7.34
C VAL A 69 -11.52 -7.73 7.78
N PRO A 70 -12.09 -6.58 8.19
CA PRO A 70 -13.52 -6.45 8.52
C PRO A 70 -14.43 -6.77 7.33
N SER A 71 -15.69 -7.11 7.58
CA SER A 71 -16.66 -7.41 6.51
C SER A 71 -17.08 -6.18 5.69
N ASP A 72 -16.98 -4.99 6.27
CA ASP A 72 -17.45 -3.71 5.76
C ASP A 72 -16.29 -2.84 5.25
N VAL A 73 -15.35 -3.44 4.50
CA VAL A 73 -14.22 -2.70 3.92
C VAL A 73 -14.75 -1.55 3.05
N PRO A 74 -14.30 -0.30 3.26
CA PRO A 74 -14.78 0.87 2.53
C PRO A 74 -14.18 0.95 1.11
N ALA A 75 -14.41 -0.08 0.30
CA ALA A 75 -13.94 -0.19 -1.07
C ALA A 75 -15.10 -0.59 -1.99
N LYS A 76 -15.56 0.36 -2.81
CA LYS A 76 -16.71 0.17 -3.71
C LYS A 76 -16.49 -0.96 -4.73
N ASN A 77 -15.27 -1.09 -5.25
CA ASN A 77 -14.96 -2.02 -6.33
C ASN A 77 -14.38 -3.35 -5.84
N PHE A 78 -13.28 -3.30 -5.08
CA PHE A 78 -12.62 -4.43 -4.42
C PHE A 78 -11.54 -3.90 -3.49
N TRP A 79 -11.02 -4.77 -2.62
CA TRP A 79 -9.77 -4.55 -1.90
C TRP A 79 -8.80 -5.70 -2.21
N SER A 80 -7.51 -5.42 -2.10
CA SER A 80 -6.47 -6.45 -2.15
C SER A 80 -5.39 -6.16 -1.12
N PHE A 81 -4.65 -7.21 -0.77
CA PHE A 81 -3.46 -7.16 0.06
C PHE A 81 -2.35 -7.88 -0.69
N THR A 82 -1.24 -7.19 -0.95
CA THR A 82 -0.10 -7.69 -1.72
C THR A 82 1.15 -7.63 -0.87
N VAL A 83 1.96 -8.69 -0.90
CA VAL A 83 3.25 -8.75 -0.21
C VAL A 83 4.37 -8.42 -1.20
N TYR A 84 5.27 -7.53 -0.78
CA TYR A 84 6.43 -7.10 -1.55
C TYR A 84 7.72 -7.49 -0.82
N ASP A 85 8.76 -7.79 -1.59
CA ASP A 85 10.12 -7.95 -1.08
C ASP A 85 10.68 -6.59 -0.65
N THR A 86 11.37 -6.54 0.49
CA THR A 86 11.88 -5.28 1.07
C THR A 86 13.16 -4.76 0.40
N TYR A 87 13.91 -5.64 -0.27
CA TYR A 87 15.16 -5.28 -0.92
C TYR A 87 14.92 -4.71 -2.31
N ASP A 88 14.20 -5.46 -3.15
CA ASP A 88 13.95 -5.10 -4.55
C ASP A 88 12.65 -4.30 -4.76
N ARG A 89 11.75 -4.26 -3.76
CA ARG A 89 10.44 -3.56 -3.83
C ARG A 89 9.53 -4.07 -4.96
N VAL A 90 9.65 -5.36 -5.26
CA VAL A 90 8.80 -6.09 -6.21
C VAL A 90 7.89 -7.07 -5.50
N GLN A 91 6.86 -7.58 -6.20
CA GLN A 91 5.99 -8.61 -5.63
C GLN A 91 6.82 -9.80 -5.14
N LEU A 92 6.50 -10.29 -3.95
CA LEU A 92 7.28 -11.34 -3.30
C LEU A 92 7.29 -12.62 -4.16
N ASN A 93 8.46 -13.02 -4.60
CA ASN A 93 8.62 -14.28 -5.30
C ASN A 93 8.51 -15.46 -4.31
N ASN A 94 7.46 -16.25 -4.42
CA ASN A 94 7.20 -17.39 -3.55
C ASN A 94 6.72 -18.62 -4.35
N PRO A 95 6.87 -19.86 -3.82
CA PRO A 95 6.47 -21.07 -4.54
C PRO A 95 4.95 -21.22 -4.77
N THR A 96 4.13 -20.50 -4.01
CA THR A 96 2.68 -20.69 -3.93
C THR A 96 1.85 -19.66 -4.69
N GLN A 97 2.48 -18.83 -5.55
CA GLN A 97 1.89 -17.69 -6.30
C GLN A 97 0.36 -17.73 -6.47
N PRO A 98 -0.36 -16.60 -6.30
CA PRO A 98 0.15 -15.23 -6.33
C PRO A 98 0.60 -14.68 -4.96
N ALA A 99 1.39 -13.60 -4.97
CA ALA A 99 1.82 -12.86 -3.78
C ALA A 99 0.74 -11.93 -3.18
N ASP A 100 -0.49 -11.99 -3.68
CA ASP A 100 -1.62 -11.19 -3.23
C ASP A 100 -2.86 -12.02 -2.89
N ILE A 101 -3.73 -11.41 -2.09
CA ILE A 101 -5.10 -11.84 -1.84
C ILE A 101 -6.03 -10.69 -2.22
N SER A 102 -7.03 -10.98 -3.03
CA SER A 102 -8.03 -10.02 -3.50
C SER A 102 -9.43 -10.45 -3.07
N SER A 103 -10.28 -9.48 -2.74
CA SER A 103 -11.70 -9.70 -2.46
C SER A 103 -12.49 -10.22 -3.66
N ARG A 104 -11.87 -10.29 -4.84
CA ARG A 104 -12.42 -10.85 -6.08
C ARG A 104 -11.92 -12.25 -6.41
N LYS A 105 -10.97 -12.79 -5.64
CA LYS A 105 -10.45 -14.13 -5.92
C LYS A 105 -11.59 -15.14 -5.72
N GLU A 106 -11.94 -15.86 -6.77
CA GLU A 106 -12.88 -16.98 -6.68
C GLU A 106 -12.27 -18.08 -5.79
N ALA A 107 -13.13 -18.73 -4.99
CA ALA A 107 -12.73 -19.78 -4.06
C ALA A 107 -12.41 -21.10 -4.77
#